data_AF-A0A5J4J5V1-F1
#
_entry.id   AF-A0A5J4J5V1-F1
#
_cell.length_a   1.000
_cell.length_b   1.000
_cell.length_c   1.000
_cell.angle_alpha   90.00
_cell.angle_beta   90.00
_cell.angle_gamma   90.00
#
_symmetry.space_group_name_H-M   'P 1'
#
loop_
_entity.id
_entity.type
_entity.pdbx_description
1 polymer ?
#
loop_
_entity_poly.entity_id
_entity_poly.type
_entity_poly.pdbx_seq_one_letter_code
_entity_poly.pdbx_strand_id
1 'polypeptide(L)'
;MTKPLVLQTDFGLCDGAVCAMNGVAISVEPSLRIFDLTHEIPPYNIWEASYRLYQTVSYWPAETVFVSVVDPGVGSDRRGIAVKTADHHYIITPDNGTLTHMKKNIVAAREIDETVNRLPNSEESYTFHGRDVYAYTGARLAAGVITFEEVGPEILVDTIIELPKKDSVLKDGVIEGTIDTLDVRFGNLWTNIDSGLFRQLGVNYGDSFEVTIFNESRQHYKNIMTFGRSFADSHVGEPLLYINSLYKLGIAINQGSFAKAYHIETGSKWHITIRKAQKIVYNQ
;
A
#
# COMPACT_ATOMS: atom_id res chain seq x y z
N MET A 1 -6.75 26.73 8.53
CA MET A 1 -5.34 26.34 8.73
C MET A 1 -4.97 25.37 7.63
N THR A 2 -3.75 25.48 7.09
CA THR A 2 -3.26 24.57 6.05
C THR A 2 -3.11 23.16 6.61
N LYS A 3 -3.50 22.18 5.80
CA LYS A 3 -3.40 20.74 6.10
C LYS A 3 -2.07 20.21 5.54
N PRO A 4 -1.49 19.13 6.11
CA PRO A 4 -0.32 18.50 5.50
C PRO A 4 -0.65 17.99 4.09
N LEU A 5 0.30 18.17 3.17
CA LEU A 5 0.32 17.51 1.86
C LEU A 5 1.40 16.42 1.90
N VAL A 6 1.03 15.18 1.58
CA VAL A 6 1.95 14.04 1.61
C VAL A 6 2.08 13.45 0.21
N LEU A 7 3.30 13.32 -0.31
CA LEU A 7 3.58 12.87 -1.68
C LEU A 7 4.09 11.43 -1.70
N GLN A 8 3.57 10.64 -2.64
CA GLN A 8 4.06 9.30 -2.97
C GLN A 8 4.18 9.16 -4.49
N THR A 9 5.33 8.72 -5.01
CA THR A 9 5.51 8.49 -6.45
C THR A 9 6.43 7.32 -6.77
N ASP A 10 6.55 6.97 -8.06
CA ASP A 10 7.58 6.10 -8.61
C ASP A 10 8.69 6.84 -9.39
N PHE A 11 8.73 8.18 -9.32
CA PHE A 11 9.70 9.02 -10.03
C PHE A 11 11.13 8.97 -9.49
N GLY A 12 11.33 8.48 -8.26
CA GLY A 12 12.61 8.60 -7.57
C GLY A 12 13.01 10.05 -7.29
N LEU A 13 14.26 10.23 -6.86
CA LEU A 13 14.86 11.55 -6.56
C LEU A 13 16.09 11.82 -7.43
N CYS A 14 16.25 11.11 -8.54
CA CYS A 14 17.42 11.22 -9.41
C CYS A 14 17.36 12.41 -10.38
N ASP A 15 16.19 13.01 -10.58
CA ASP A 15 15.99 14.17 -11.44
C ASP A 15 15.05 15.24 -10.80
N GLY A 16 14.63 16.23 -11.60
CA GLY A 16 13.83 17.36 -11.14
C GLY A 16 12.33 17.10 -10.95
N ALA A 17 11.82 15.88 -11.19
CA ALA A 17 10.39 15.59 -11.20
C ALA A 17 9.69 15.93 -9.88
N VAL A 18 10.17 15.34 -8.77
CA VAL A 18 9.62 15.57 -7.43
C VAL A 18 9.85 17.02 -6.96
N CYS A 19 10.99 17.60 -7.32
CA CYS A 19 11.29 19.01 -7.03
C CYS A 19 10.28 19.96 -7.70
N ALA A 20 9.90 19.69 -8.95
CA ALA A 20 8.89 20.45 -9.67
C ALA A 20 7.50 20.31 -9.03
N MET A 21 7.11 19.10 -8.57
CA MET A 21 5.85 18.90 -7.83
C MET A 21 5.82 19.74 -6.54
N ASN A 22 6.91 19.75 -5.78
CA ASN A 22 7.04 20.60 -4.59
C ASN A 22 6.93 22.09 -4.94
N GLY A 23 7.60 22.55 -6.01
CA GLY A 23 7.52 23.93 -6.47
C GLY A 23 6.09 24.35 -6.85
N VAL A 24 5.34 23.47 -7.51
CA VAL A 24 3.92 23.71 -7.83
C VAL A 24 3.05 23.75 -6.57
N ALA A 25 3.29 22.87 -5.60
CA ALA A 25 2.53 22.89 -4.35
C ALA A 25 2.80 24.16 -3.54
N ILE A 26 4.04 24.63 -3.49
CA ILE A 26 4.45 25.87 -2.81
C ILE A 26 3.90 27.12 -3.52
N SER A 27 3.74 27.10 -4.84
CA SER A 27 3.18 28.24 -5.58
C SER A 27 1.69 28.44 -5.29
N VAL A 28 0.97 27.39 -4.89
CA VAL A 28 -0.42 27.48 -4.43
C VAL A 28 -0.50 28.13 -3.05
N GLU A 29 0.34 27.71 -2.11
CA GLU A 29 0.39 28.26 -0.75
C GLU A 29 1.82 28.12 -0.17
N PRO A 30 2.57 29.23 0.00
CA PRO A 30 3.96 29.18 0.45
C PRO A 30 4.17 28.56 1.83
N SER A 31 3.16 28.57 2.71
CA SER A 31 3.23 27.98 4.05
C SER A 31 2.80 26.50 4.10
N LEU A 32 2.52 25.88 2.95
CA LEU A 32 2.07 24.49 2.89
C LEU A 32 3.16 23.54 3.40
N ARG A 33 2.79 22.68 4.34
CA ARG A 33 3.71 21.66 4.87
C ARG A 33 3.65 20.42 3.97
N ILE A 34 4.70 20.22 3.20
CA ILE A 34 4.84 19.10 2.28
C ILE A 34 5.74 18.04 2.91
N PHE A 35 5.34 16.79 2.80
CA PHE A 35 6.07 15.63 3.29
C PHE A 35 6.10 14.55 2.23
N ASP A 36 7.09 13.68 2.29
CA ASP A 36 7.19 12.54 1.40
C ASP A 36 6.83 11.26 2.16
N LEU A 37 5.93 10.46 1.61
CA LEU A 37 5.74 9.08 2.02
C LEU A 37 6.90 8.24 1.49
N THR A 38 7.05 8.22 0.17
CA THR A 38 8.20 7.67 -0.55
C THR A 38 8.11 8.01 -2.03
N HIS A 39 9.26 8.19 -2.67
CA HIS A 39 9.38 8.29 -4.13
C HIS A 39 10.04 7.05 -4.74
N GLU A 40 10.24 6.02 -3.93
CA GLU A 40 10.96 4.78 -4.26
C GLU A 40 9.98 3.62 -4.53
N ILE A 41 8.72 3.90 -4.86
CA ILE A 41 7.85 2.85 -5.40
C ILE A 41 8.50 2.33 -6.69
N PRO A 42 8.64 1.01 -6.88
CA PRO A 42 9.17 0.50 -8.14
C PRO A 42 8.35 1.03 -9.32
N PRO A 43 9.01 1.44 -10.43
CA PRO A 43 8.32 1.99 -11.59
C PRO A 43 7.12 1.14 -12.00
N TYR A 44 5.97 1.81 -12.17
CA TYR A 44 4.70 1.22 -12.62
C TYR A 44 4.03 0.24 -11.63
N ASN A 45 4.56 0.07 -10.42
CA ASN A 45 4.03 -0.88 -9.45
C ASN A 45 2.84 -0.31 -8.66
N ILE A 46 1.67 -0.33 -9.29
CA ILE A 46 0.39 0.15 -8.73
C ILE A 46 0.02 -0.59 -7.43
N TRP A 47 0.32 -1.90 -7.36
CA TRP A 47 0.01 -2.72 -6.18
C TRP A 47 0.78 -2.25 -4.94
N GLU A 48 2.08 -2.06 -5.10
CA GLU A 48 2.96 -1.57 -4.03
C GLU A 48 2.58 -0.14 -3.61
N ALA A 49 2.29 0.74 -4.58
CA ALA A 49 1.78 2.09 -4.30
C ALA A 49 0.52 2.05 -3.42
N SER A 50 -0.39 1.14 -3.75
CA SER A 50 -1.63 0.96 -3.01
C SER A 50 -1.39 0.48 -1.58
N TYR A 51 -0.47 -0.46 -1.39
CA TYR A 51 -0.16 -0.95 -0.06
C TYR A 51 0.53 0.10 0.81
N ARG A 52 1.43 0.93 0.25
CA ARG A 52 2.14 1.97 1.00
C ARG A 52 1.21 3.08 1.51
N LEU A 53 0.13 3.38 0.77
CA LEU A 53 -0.98 4.19 1.29
C LEU A 53 -1.67 3.50 2.47
N TYR A 54 -2.06 2.23 2.32
CA TYR A 54 -2.70 1.45 3.39
C TYR A 54 -1.86 1.37 4.67
N GLN A 55 -0.55 1.25 4.53
CA GLN A 55 0.39 1.23 5.65
C GLN A 55 0.42 2.55 6.43
N THR A 56 0.18 3.68 5.77
CA THR A 56 0.61 5.00 6.28
C THR A 56 -0.56 5.91 6.64
N VAL A 57 -1.64 5.92 5.85
CA VAL A 57 -2.68 6.96 5.91
C VAL A 57 -3.30 7.11 7.31
N SER A 58 -3.60 6.01 8.00
CA SER A 58 -4.25 6.02 9.32
C SER A 58 -3.40 6.62 10.45
N TYR A 59 -2.08 6.77 10.25
CA TYR A 59 -1.18 7.38 11.22
C TYR A 59 -1.07 8.91 11.08
N TRP A 60 -1.59 9.48 10.00
CA TRP A 60 -1.58 10.92 9.79
C TRP A 60 -2.80 11.58 10.44
N PRO A 61 -2.67 12.86 10.87
CA PRO A 61 -3.81 13.61 11.37
C PRO A 61 -4.96 13.64 10.35
N ALA A 62 -6.20 13.64 10.85
CA ALA A 62 -7.39 13.88 10.03
C ALA A 62 -7.21 15.14 9.17
N GLU A 63 -7.86 15.14 8.02
CA GLU A 63 -7.79 16.16 6.97
C GLU A 63 -6.46 16.23 6.20
N THR A 64 -5.49 15.34 6.46
CA THR A 64 -4.27 15.24 5.64
C THR A 64 -4.62 14.84 4.21
N VAL A 65 -3.94 15.48 3.25
CA VAL A 65 -4.11 15.25 1.81
C VAL A 65 -2.91 14.47 1.30
N PHE A 66 -3.16 13.30 0.71
CA PHE A 66 -2.16 12.46 0.06
C PHE A 66 -2.26 12.62 -1.44
N VAL A 67 -1.12 12.81 -2.11
CA VAL A 67 -0.99 12.72 -3.56
C VAL A 67 -0.17 11.48 -3.86
N SER A 68 -0.78 10.50 -4.53
CA SER A 68 -0.10 9.26 -4.93
C SER A 68 -0.08 9.17 -6.44
N VAL A 69 1.11 9.13 -7.05
CA VAL A 69 1.26 9.12 -8.51
C VAL A 69 2.17 7.98 -8.92
N VAL A 70 1.54 6.85 -9.29
CA VAL A 70 2.18 5.71 -9.97
C VAL A 70 1.28 5.37 -11.14
N ASP A 71 1.72 5.73 -12.33
CA ASP A 71 0.80 5.99 -13.44
C ASP A 71 1.33 5.55 -14.81
N PRO A 72 1.38 4.24 -15.08
CA PRO A 72 1.78 3.74 -16.40
C PRO A 72 0.79 4.12 -17.52
N GLY A 73 -0.42 4.57 -17.17
CA GLY A 73 -1.47 4.99 -18.10
C GLY A 73 -1.57 6.51 -18.29
N VAL A 74 -0.54 7.27 -17.93
CA VAL A 74 -0.54 8.73 -18.07
C VAL A 74 -0.84 9.15 -19.51
N GLY A 75 -1.67 10.18 -19.70
CA GLY A 75 -2.10 10.66 -21.01
C GLY A 75 -3.13 9.79 -21.74
N SER A 76 -3.67 8.75 -21.09
CA SER A 76 -4.81 7.97 -21.59
C SER A 76 -6.17 8.48 -21.05
N ASP A 77 -7.26 7.82 -21.43
CA ASP A 77 -8.63 8.13 -20.98
C ASP A 77 -8.92 7.74 -19.51
N ARG A 78 -7.91 7.27 -18.75
CA ARG A 78 -8.09 6.94 -17.33
C ARG A 78 -8.37 8.22 -16.53
N ARG A 79 -9.31 8.15 -15.60
CA ARG A 79 -9.72 9.28 -14.76
C ARG A 79 -8.64 9.68 -13.75
N GLY A 80 -8.49 10.97 -13.49
CA GLY A 80 -7.90 11.47 -12.25
C GLY A 80 -8.98 11.54 -11.17
N ILE A 81 -8.71 11.04 -9.96
CA ILE A 81 -9.72 11.01 -8.89
C ILE A 81 -9.19 11.57 -7.58
N ALA A 82 -10.11 12.10 -6.78
CA ALA A 82 -9.90 12.41 -5.38
C ALA A 82 -10.92 11.64 -4.53
N VAL A 83 -10.46 11.03 -3.44
CA VAL A 83 -11.32 10.26 -2.54
C VAL A 83 -11.20 10.79 -1.12
N LYS A 84 -12.27 10.59 -0.33
CA LYS A 84 -12.31 10.84 1.10
C LYS A 84 -12.44 9.53 1.85
N THR A 85 -11.62 9.33 2.88
CA THR A 85 -11.67 8.14 3.75
C THR A 85 -12.63 8.33 4.92
N ALA A 86 -13.06 7.24 5.55
CA ALA A 86 -13.89 7.30 6.76
C ALA A 86 -13.16 8.00 7.93
N ASP A 87 -11.83 7.93 7.95
CA ASP A 87 -10.95 8.59 8.93
C ASP A 87 -10.62 10.06 8.57
N HIS A 88 -11.37 10.63 7.62
CA HIS A 88 -11.27 12.04 7.19
C HIS A 88 -9.96 12.43 6.49
N HIS A 89 -9.29 11.51 5.80
CA HIS A 89 -8.16 11.83 4.91
C HIS A 89 -8.63 11.99 3.46
N TYR A 90 -7.82 12.67 2.66
CA TYR A 90 -8.04 12.82 1.22
C TYR A 90 -6.90 12.15 0.44
N ILE A 91 -7.22 11.45 -0.65
CA ILE A 91 -6.20 10.85 -1.53
C ILE A 91 -6.49 11.23 -2.97
N ILE A 92 -5.50 11.84 -3.63
CA ILE A 92 -5.54 12.33 -5.01
C ILE A 92 -4.62 11.43 -5.83
N THR A 93 -5.16 10.77 -6.86
CA THR A 93 -4.43 9.69 -7.55
C THR A 93 -5.06 9.34 -8.91
N PRO A 94 -4.30 8.70 -9.82
CA PRO A 94 -4.87 7.89 -10.92
C PRO A 94 -6.01 6.97 -10.49
N ASP A 95 -7.10 6.92 -11.25
CA ASP A 95 -8.05 5.79 -11.15
C ASP A 95 -7.53 4.60 -11.98
N ASN A 96 -6.61 3.84 -11.39
CA ASN A 96 -5.94 2.72 -12.07
C ASN A 96 -5.70 1.50 -11.15
N GLY A 97 -6.31 1.50 -9.95
CA GLY A 97 -6.06 0.48 -8.93
C GLY A 97 -5.12 0.91 -7.80
N THR A 98 -4.52 2.10 -7.84
CA THR A 98 -3.70 2.64 -6.72
C THR A 98 -4.46 2.68 -5.38
N LEU A 99 -5.79 2.63 -5.39
CA LEU A 99 -6.62 2.61 -4.17
C LEU A 99 -7.09 1.21 -3.73
N THR A 100 -6.64 0.13 -4.39
CA THR A 100 -7.07 -1.25 -4.11
C THR A 100 -7.08 -1.63 -2.61
N HIS A 101 -6.01 -1.33 -1.86
CA HIS A 101 -5.93 -1.66 -0.44
C HIS A 101 -6.73 -0.71 0.47
N MET A 102 -7.01 0.51 -0.02
CA MET A 102 -7.76 1.53 0.70
C MET A 102 -9.26 1.50 0.45
N LYS A 103 -9.70 0.77 -0.58
CA LYS A 103 -11.06 0.80 -1.12
C LYS A 103 -12.16 0.73 -0.07
N LYS A 104 -12.05 -0.26 0.84
CA LYS A 104 -13.04 -0.51 1.92
C LYS A 104 -13.17 0.68 2.90
N ASN A 105 -12.19 1.58 2.94
CA ASN A 105 -12.19 2.78 3.80
C ASN A 105 -12.69 4.04 3.08
N ILE A 106 -13.01 3.99 1.79
CA ILE A 106 -13.43 5.16 1.00
C ILE A 106 -14.93 5.40 1.19
N VAL A 107 -15.31 6.62 1.57
CA VAL A 107 -16.70 7.02 1.81
C VAL A 107 -17.26 7.99 0.77
N ALA A 108 -16.40 8.68 0.01
CA ALA A 108 -16.79 9.56 -1.08
C ALA A 108 -15.68 9.65 -2.13
N ALA A 109 -16.05 9.90 -3.38
CA ALA A 109 -15.11 10.00 -4.50
C ALA A 109 -15.57 11.04 -5.52
N ARG A 110 -14.61 11.69 -6.16
CA ARG A 110 -14.81 12.69 -7.20
C ARG A 110 -13.82 12.47 -8.33
N GLU A 111 -14.29 12.68 -9.55
CA GLU A 111 -13.42 12.83 -10.71
C GLU A 111 -12.87 14.26 -10.73
N ILE A 112 -11.58 14.41 -11.02
CA ILE A 112 -10.93 15.71 -11.06
C ILE A 112 -11.36 16.43 -12.33
N ASP A 113 -11.95 17.61 -12.20
CA ASP A 113 -12.22 18.48 -13.34
C ASP A 113 -10.92 19.20 -13.75
N GLU A 114 -10.22 18.64 -14.73
CA GLU A 114 -8.95 19.20 -15.22
C GLU A 114 -9.10 20.58 -15.87
N THR A 115 -10.31 21.04 -16.22
CA THR A 115 -10.51 22.39 -16.78
C THR A 115 -10.29 23.49 -15.72
N VAL A 116 -10.46 23.15 -14.45
CA VAL A 116 -10.30 24.08 -13.32
C VAL A 116 -9.21 23.65 -12.35
N ASN A 117 -8.89 22.36 -12.28
CA ASN A 117 -7.94 21.77 -11.32
C ASN A 117 -6.63 21.26 -11.98
N ARG A 118 -6.29 21.82 -13.14
CA ARG A 118 -4.97 21.70 -13.76
C ARG A 118 -4.14 22.97 -13.54
N LEU A 119 -2.83 22.81 -13.46
CA LEU A 119 -1.88 23.91 -13.40
C LEU A 119 -2.07 24.82 -14.63
N PRO A 120 -2.28 26.14 -14.45
CA PRO A 120 -2.50 27.03 -15.59
C PRO A 120 -1.30 27.06 -16.55
N ASN A 121 -1.58 27.07 -17.87
CA ASN A 121 -0.58 27.07 -18.94
C ASN A 121 0.22 25.76 -19.07
N SER A 122 -0.28 24.65 -18.54
CA SER A 122 0.32 23.33 -18.68
C SER A 122 -0.44 22.43 -19.66
N GLU A 123 -1.34 22.99 -20.48
CA GLU A 123 -2.36 22.23 -21.20
C GLU A 123 -1.79 21.31 -22.28
N GLU A 124 -0.63 21.67 -22.82
CA GLU A 124 0.10 20.96 -23.86
C GLU A 124 0.89 19.74 -23.33
N SER A 125 1.05 19.57 -22.00
CA SER A 125 1.84 18.49 -21.42
C SER A 125 0.96 17.39 -20.81
N TYR A 126 0.91 16.23 -21.48
CA TYR A 126 0.13 15.06 -21.03
C TYR A 126 0.99 13.96 -20.40
N THR A 127 2.30 14.15 -20.33
CA THR A 127 3.23 13.14 -19.80
C THR A 127 3.56 13.34 -18.33
N PHE A 128 3.11 14.44 -17.71
CA PHE A 128 3.41 14.74 -16.31
C PHE A 128 2.21 15.23 -15.50
N HIS A 129 1.09 14.49 -15.57
CA HIS A 129 -0.10 14.75 -14.74
C HIS A 129 0.21 14.71 -13.23
N GLY A 130 1.28 14.02 -12.81
CA GLY A 130 1.83 14.08 -11.45
C GLY A 130 2.04 15.51 -10.95
N ARG A 131 2.68 16.35 -11.76
CA ARG A 131 2.92 17.76 -11.47
C ARG A 131 1.68 18.60 -11.74
N ASP A 132 1.11 18.44 -12.94
CA ASP A 132 0.16 19.41 -13.49
C ASP A 132 -1.26 19.24 -12.98
N VAL A 133 -1.65 18.02 -12.59
CA VAL A 133 -3.01 17.71 -12.11
C VAL A 133 -2.96 17.33 -10.64
N TYR A 134 -2.21 16.29 -10.28
CA TYR A 134 -2.30 15.69 -8.96
C TYR A 134 -1.66 16.54 -7.85
N ALA A 135 -0.41 16.98 -8.03
CA ALA A 135 0.25 17.84 -7.06
C ALA A 135 -0.47 19.19 -6.91
N TYR A 136 -0.88 19.79 -8.02
CA TYR A 136 -1.62 21.06 -8.02
C TYR A 136 -2.99 20.94 -7.32
N THR A 137 -3.81 19.95 -7.68
CA THR A 137 -5.11 19.69 -7.04
C THR A 137 -4.95 19.39 -5.54
N GLY A 138 -4.00 18.50 -5.20
CA GLY A 138 -3.72 18.13 -3.82
C GLY A 138 -3.29 19.35 -2.98
N ALA A 139 -2.43 20.20 -3.53
CA ALA A 139 -1.99 21.42 -2.86
C ALA A 139 -3.15 22.41 -2.64
N ARG A 140 -4.02 22.61 -3.63
CA ARG A 140 -5.20 23.48 -3.48
C ARG A 140 -6.15 22.99 -2.39
N LEU A 141 -6.39 21.67 -2.35
CA LEU A 141 -7.23 21.06 -1.32
C LEU A 141 -6.59 21.16 0.07
N ALA A 142 -5.28 20.91 0.17
CA ALA A 142 -4.54 20.98 1.44
C ALA A 142 -4.43 22.40 1.97
N ALA A 143 -4.28 23.39 1.08
CA ALA A 143 -4.27 24.80 1.41
C ALA A 143 -5.65 25.35 1.79
N GLY A 144 -6.74 24.63 1.46
CA GLY A 144 -8.10 25.11 1.63
C GLY A 144 -8.52 26.16 0.60
N VAL A 145 -7.82 26.22 -0.54
CA VAL A 145 -8.19 27.05 -1.70
C VAL A 145 -9.43 26.51 -2.40
N ILE A 146 -9.61 25.18 -2.34
CA ILE A 146 -10.81 24.48 -2.80
C ILE A 146 -11.32 23.56 -1.68
N THR A 147 -12.62 23.34 -1.68
CA THR A 147 -13.30 22.27 -0.95
C THR A 147 -13.17 20.94 -1.70
N PHE A 148 -13.55 19.83 -1.05
CA PHE A 148 -13.58 18.53 -1.73
C PHE A 148 -14.59 18.56 -2.87
N GLU A 149 -15.73 19.23 -2.69
CA GLU A 149 -16.79 19.42 -3.66
C GLU A 149 -16.31 20.09 -4.95
N GLU A 150 -15.42 21.06 -4.83
CA GLU A 150 -14.85 21.83 -5.94
C GLU A 150 -13.72 21.10 -6.69
N VAL A 151 -13.35 19.87 -6.28
CA VAL A 151 -12.41 19.03 -7.05
C VAL A 151 -13.03 18.63 -8.40
N GLY A 152 -14.33 18.38 -8.42
CA GLY A 152 -15.06 17.99 -9.62
C GLY A 152 -16.30 17.13 -9.32
N PRO A 153 -16.93 16.55 -10.35
CA PRO A 153 -18.19 15.83 -10.21
C PRO A 153 -18.03 14.59 -9.32
N GLU A 154 -19.09 14.30 -8.55
CA GLU A 154 -19.16 13.10 -7.73
C GLU A 154 -19.20 11.83 -8.58
N ILE A 155 -18.46 10.82 -8.17
CA ILE A 155 -18.49 9.48 -8.77
C ILE A 155 -18.82 8.43 -7.72
N LEU A 156 -19.48 7.37 -8.15
CA LEU A 156 -19.79 6.25 -7.28
C LEU A 156 -18.51 5.55 -6.85
N VAL A 157 -18.36 5.34 -5.54
CA VAL A 157 -17.20 4.64 -4.96
C VAL A 157 -17.02 3.29 -5.66
N ASP A 158 -18.07 2.50 -5.86
CA ASP A 158 -18.00 1.16 -6.50
C ASP A 158 -17.48 1.16 -7.95
N THR A 159 -17.36 2.33 -8.61
CA THR A 159 -16.80 2.44 -9.96
C THR A 159 -15.29 2.66 -9.99
N ILE A 160 -14.65 2.90 -8.84
CA ILE A 160 -13.19 3.05 -8.74
C ILE A 160 -12.53 1.71 -9.08
N ILE A 161 -11.50 1.76 -9.91
CA ILE A 161 -10.78 0.57 -10.39
C ILE A 161 -10.03 -0.10 -9.23
N GLU A 162 -10.11 -1.43 -9.18
CA GLU A 162 -9.38 -2.28 -8.25
C GLU A 162 -8.55 -3.32 -8.99
N LEU A 163 -7.32 -3.54 -8.52
CA LEU A 163 -6.51 -4.66 -8.96
C LEU A 163 -7.08 -5.96 -8.39
N PRO A 164 -6.95 -7.11 -9.09
CA PRO A 164 -7.39 -8.40 -8.58
C PRO A 164 -6.74 -8.70 -7.23
N LYS A 165 -7.55 -8.70 -6.16
CA LYS A 165 -7.11 -8.97 -4.79
C LYS A 165 -7.92 -10.14 -4.24
N LYS A 166 -7.24 -11.02 -3.50
CA LYS A 166 -7.88 -12.10 -2.74
C LYS A 166 -7.91 -11.71 -1.27
N ASP A 167 -9.07 -11.83 -0.63
CA ASP A 167 -9.15 -11.72 0.83
C ASP A 167 -8.59 -13.00 1.48
N SER A 168 -8.03 -12.88 2.68
CA SER A 168 -7.57 -14.04 3.44
C SER A 168 -8.75 -14.81 4.03
N VAL A 169 -8.69 -16.14 4.01
CA VAL A 169 -9.78 -17.01 4.50
C VAL A 169 -9.24 -18.14 5.36
N LEU A 170 -10.01 -18.56 6.36
CA LEU A 170 -9.77 -19.79 7.12
C LEU A 170 -10.75 -20.86 6.64
N LYS A 171 -10.24 -21.97 6.15
CA LYS A 171 -11.04 -23.12 5.71
C LYS A 171 -10.36 -24.42 6.13
N ASP A 172 -11.11 -25.32 6.76
CA ASP A 172 -10.65 -26.66 7.16
C ASP A 172 -9.32 -26.66 7.95
N GLY A 173 -9.12 -25.66 8.81
CA GLY A 173 -7.90 -25.49 9.62
C GLY A 173 -6.68 -24.96 8.86
N VAL A 174 -6.87 -24.50 7.61
CA VAL A 174 -5.86 -23.87 6.76
C VAL A 174 -6.26 -22.42 6.51
N ILE A 175 -5.34 -21.50 6.76
CA ILE A 175 -5.49 -20.10 6.32
C ILE A 175 -4.85 -19.96 4.96
N GLU A 176 -5.58 -19.36 4.03
CA GLU A 176 -5.10 -18.95 2.72
C GLU A 176 -5.03 -17.43 2.65
N GLY A 177 -3.98 -16.89 2.02
CA GLY A 177 -3.78 -15.46 1.86
C GLY A 177 -2.82 -15.12 0.72
N THR A 178 -2.45 -13.84 0.65
CA THR A 178 -1.49 -13.28 -0.31
C THR A 178 -0.31 -12.64 0.40
N ILE A 179 0.82 -12.56 -0.29
CA ILE A 179 1.96 -11.75 0.13
C ILE A 179 1.77 -10.37 -0.50
N ASP A 180 1.24 -9.42 0.29
CA ASP A 180 0.83 -8.11 -0.21
C ASP A 180 2.04 -7.18 -0.44
N THR A 181 3.02 -7.20 0.46
CA THR A 181 4.23 -6.38 0.29
C THR A 181 5.45 -7.04 0.95
N LEU A 182 6.62 -6.49 0.65
CA LEU A 182 7.84 -6.74 1.41
C LEU A 182 8.05 -5.63 2.43
N ASP A 183 8.62 -5.99 3.57
CA ASP A 183 9.39 -5.03 4.36
C ASP A 183 10.75 -4.82 3.67
N VAL A 184 10.77 -3.95 2.66
CA VAL A 184 11.79 -3.91 1.60
C VAL A 184 13.23 -3.87 2.11
N ARG A 185 13.49 -3.20 3.25
CA ARG A 185 14.84 -3.05 3.80
C ARG A 185 15.37 -4.35 4.42
N PHE A 186 14.50 -5.13 5.06
CA PHE A 186 14.88 -6.37 5.72
C PHE A 186 14.57 -7.60 4.87
N GLY A 187 13.64 -7.46 3.91
CA GLY A 187 13.13 -8.55 3.07
C GLY A 187 12.24 -9.52 3.84
N ASN A 188 11.50 -9.02 4.83
CA ASN A 188 10.41 -9.76 5.45
C ASN A 188 9.21 -9.76 4.49
N LEU A 189 8.37 -10.79 4.56
CA LEU A 189 7.13 -10.88 3.81
C LEU A 189 5.98 -10.40 4.71
N TRP A 190 5.14 -9.50 4.22
CA TRP A 190 3.92 -9.08 4.90
C TRP A 190 2.71 -9.59 4.13
N THR A 191 1.84 -10.33 4.83
CA THR A 191 0.66 -10.95 4.22
C THR A 191 -0.60 -10.10 4.41
N ASN A 192 -1.66 -10.46 3.70
CA ASN A 192 -3.00 -9.91 3.95
C ASN A 192 -3.69 -10.52 5.20
N ILE A 193 -3.10 -11.56 5.82
CA ILE A 193 -3.72 -12.34 6.90
C ILE A 193 -3.75 -11.53 8.19
N ASP A 194 -4.95 -11.14 8.63
CA ASP A 194 -5.15 -10.47 9.91
C ASP A 194 -4.78 -11.37 11.10
N SER A 195 -4.16 -10.76 12.12
CA SER A 195 -3.85 -11.45 13.38
C SER A 195 -5.09 -12.06 14.04
N GLY A 196 -6.27 -11.44 13.87
CA GLY A 196 -7.55 -11.98 14.32
C GLY A 196 -7.90 -13.31 13.64
N LEU A 197 -7.74 -13.39 12.32
CA LEU A 197 -7.95 -14.62 11.55
C LEU A 197 -6.92 -15.68 11.94
N PHE A 198 -5.64 -15.30 12.05
CA PHE A 198 -4.58 -16.20 12.49
C PHE A 198 -4.86 -16.82 13.86
N ARG A 199 -5.34 -16.02 14.82
CA ARG A 199 -5.69 -16.49 16.18
C ARG A 199 -6.80 -17.54 16.22
N GLN A 200 -7.67 -17.62 15.20
CA GLN A 200 -8.71 -18.64 15.12
C GLN A 200 -8.13 -20.06 14.97
N LEU A 201 -6.86 -20.21 14.59
CA LEU A 201 -6.13 -21.49 14.62
C LEU A 201 -5.71 -21.94 16.04
N GLY A 202 -6.10 -21.21 17.09
CA GLY A 202 -5.72 -21.52 18.47
C GLY A 202 -4.22 -21.38 18.69
N VAL A 203 -3.66 -20.22 18.31
CA VAL A 203 -2.22 -19.96 18.25
C VAL A 203 -1.67 -19.50 19.60
N ASN A 204 -0.51 -20.03 19.99
CA ASN A 204 0.31 -19.53 21.08
C ASN A 204 1.72 -19.26 20.59
N TYR A 205 2.43 -18.33 21.23
CA TYR A 205 3.86 -18.14 20.96
C TYR A 205 4.62 -19.44 21.27
N GLY A 206 5.55 -19.80 20.38
CA GLY A 206 6.26 -21.08 20.40
C GLY A 206 5.57 -22.21 19.63
N ASP A 207 4.31 -22.05 19.22
CA ASP A 207 3.66 -23.03 18.33
C ASP A 207 4.34 -23.06 16.96
N SER A 208 4.36 -24.23 16.33
CA SER A 208 4.91 -24.44 15.00
C SER A 208 3.80 -24.54 13.95
N PHE A 209 4.05 -23.99 12.77
CA PHE A 209 3.11 -23.95 11.65
C PHE A 209 3.79 -24.41 10.38
N GLU A 210 3.09 -25.21 9.58
CA GLU A 210 3.50 -25.47 8.20
C GLU A 210 3.09 -24.27 7.35
N VAL A 211 4.08 -23.68 6.67
CA VAL A 211 3.93 -22.52 5.79
C VAL A 211 4.27 -22.97 4.38
N THR A 212 3.36 -22.77 3.44
CA THR A 212 3.58 -23.06 2.02
C THR A 212 3.35 -21.80 1.20
N ILE A 213 4.29 -21.44 0.31
CA ILE A 213 4.21 -20.24 -0.53
C ILE A 213 4.20 -20.68 -1.99
N PHE A 214 3.32 -20.05 -2.77
CA PHE A 214 3.10 -20.32 -4.18
C PHE A 214 3.27 -19.05 -5.01
N ASN A 215 3.74 -19.21 -6.24
CA ASN A 215 3.57 -18.24 -7.30
C ASN A 215 2.62 -18.86 -8.33
N GLU A 216 1.42 -18.30 -8.45
CA GLU A 216 0.30 -18.90 -9.16
C GLU A 216 0.03 -20.32 -8.64
N SER A 217 0.27 -21.36 -9.45
CA SER A 217 0.09 -22.77 -9.07
C SER A 217 1.39 -23.46 -8.62
N ARG A 218 2.55 -22.82 -8.78
CA ARG A 218 3.85 -23.42 -8.47
C ARG A 218 4.18 -23.22 -6.99
N GLN A 219 4.44 -24.31 -6.27
CA GLN A 219 5.00 -24.24 -4.92
C GLN A 219 6.46 -23.76 -4.98
N HIS A 220 6.75 -22.64 -4.31
CA HIS A 220 8.09 -22.05 -4.21
C HIS A 220 8.77 -22.37 -2.88
N TYR A 221 7.99 -22.48 -1.80
CA TYR A 221 8.51 -22.73 -0.46
C TYR A 221 7.55 -23.61 0.31
N LYS A 222 8.10 -24.51 1.15
CA LYS A 222 7.34 -25.25 2.15
C LYS A 222 8.23 -25.58 3.33
N ASN A 223 7.88 -25.13 4.53
CA ASN A 223 8.63 -25.46 5.74
C ASN A 223 7.78 -25.33 7.01
N ILE A 224 8.29 -25.85 8.12
CA ILE A 224 7.75 -25.62 9.46
C ILE A 224 8.47 -24.41 10.07
N MET A 225 7.68 -23.49 10.64
CA MET A 225 8.17 -22.24 11.21
C MET A 225 7.56 -22.02 12.59
N THR A 226 8.35 -21.50 13.53
CA THR A 226 7.88 -21.15 14.87
C THR A 226 7.23 -19.77 14.86
N PHE A 227 6.11 -19.63 15.58
CA PHE A 227 5.47 -18.34 15.80
C PHE A 227 6.08 -17.63 17.03
N GLY A 228 6.80 -16.53 16.77
CA GLY A 228 7.44 -15.70 17.79
C GLY A 228 6.71 -14.39 18.06
N ARG A 229 7.03 -13.76 19.20
CA ARG A 229 6.66 -12.36 19.48
C ARG A 229 7.53 -11.41 18.68
N SER A 230 8.81 -11.76 18.52
CA SER A 230 9.79 -10.98 17.78
C SER A 230 10.88 -11.88 17.21
N PHE A 231 11.78 -11.29 16.43
CA PHE A 231 12.97 -11.96 15.89
C PHE A 231 13.86 -12.58 16.97
N ALA A 232 13.83 -12.08 18.22
CA ALA A 232 14.64 -12.61 19.31
C ALA A 232 14.19 -14.00 19.80
N ASP A 233 12.99 -14.46 19.40
CA ASP A 233 12.46 -15.77 19.79
C ASP A 233 12.93 -16.91 18.87
N SER A 234 13.80 -16.63 17.89
CA SER A 234 14.43 -17.64 17.03
C SER A 234 15.94 -17.41 16.92
N HIS A 235 16.70 -18.43 16.53
CA HIS A 235 18.14 -18.26 16.28
C HIS A 235 18.38 -17.43 15.02
N VAL A 236 19.53 -16.77 14.95
CA VAL A 236 19.97 -16.06 13.75
C VAL A 236 19.99 -17.02 12.56
N GLY A 237 19.41 -16.60 11.44
CA GLY A 237 19.26 -17.41 10.23
C GLY A 237 18.04 -18.34 10.22
N GLU A 238 17.29 -18.45 11.32
CA GLU A 238 16.07 -19.26 11.35
C GLU A 238 14.86 -18.48 10.82
N PRO A 239 13.99 -19.15 10.03
CA PRO A 239 12.74 -18.58 9.58
C PRO A 239 11.69 -18.58 10.71
N LEU A 240 10.94 -17.49 10.85
CA LEU A 240 9.86 -17.37 11.85
C LEU A 240 8.60 -16.68 11.31
N LEU A 241 7.47 -16.96 11.96
CA LEU A 241 6.24 -16.20 11.84
C LEU A 241 6.15 -15.17 12.96
N TYR A 242 5.61 -13.99 12.67
CA TYR A 242 5.38 -12.93 13.66
C TYR A 242 4.18 -12.06 13.27
N ILE A 243 3.68 -11.22 14.18
CA ILE A 243 2.68 -10.20 13.86
C ILE A 243 3.41 -8.88 13.61
N ASN A 244 3.22 -8.29 12.43
CA ASN A 244 3.85 -7.02 12.06
C ASN A 244 3.13 -5.81 12.69
N SER A 245 3.64 -4.60 12.44
CA SER A 245 3.11 -3.35 12.99
C SER A 245 1.72 -2.97 12.48
N LEU A 246 1.22 -3.62 11.41
CA LEU A 246 -0.14 -3.45 10.90
C LEU A 246 -1.08 -4.57 11.39
N TYR A 247 -0.67 -5.34 12.41
CA TYR A 247 -1.41 -6.48 12.95
C TYR A 247 -1.71 -7.57 11.92
N LYS A 248 -0.88 -7.68 10.88
CA LYS A 248 -0.89 -8.76 9.90
C LYS A 248 0.17 -9.80 10.22
N LEU A 249 -0.03 -11.03 9.75
CA LEU A 249 0.98 -12.07 9.86
C LEU A 249 2.13 -11.79 8.89
N GLY A 250 3.36 -11.82 9.42
CA GLY A 250 4.60 -11.65 8.69
C GLY A 250 5.48 -12.89 8.74
N ILE A 251 6.34 -13.02 7.74
CA ILE A 251 7.35 -14.07 7.61
C ILE A 251 8.73 -13.40 7.53
N ALA A 252 9.71 -13.92 8.26
CA ALA A 252 11.05 -13.38 8.27
C ALA A 252 12.11 -14.47 8.42
N ILE A 253 13.36 -14.10 8.18
CA ILE A 253 14.54 -14.81 8.68
C ILE A 253 15.15 -13.91 9.75
N ASN A 254 15.43 -14.41 10.95
CA ASN A 254 16.08 -13.60 11.97
C ASN A 254 17.47 -13.13 11.47
N GLN A 255 17.65 -11.81 11.38
CA GLN A 255 18.83 -11.15 10.78
C GLN A 255 19.15 -11.63 9.34
N GLY A 256 18.14 -11.97 8.56
CA GLY A 256 18.28 -12.35 7.16
C GLY A 256 17.11 -11.89 6.30
N SER A 257 17.28 -11.96 4.99
CA SER A 257 16.25 -11.57 4.04
C SER A 257 15.52 -12.80 3.50
N PHE A 258 14.28 -13.01 3.93
CA PHE A 258 13.46 -14.13 3.47
C PHE A 258 13.18 -14.03 1.96
N ALA A 259 12.80 -12.84 1.50
CA ALA A 259 12.54 -12.57 0.09
C ALA A 259 13.75 -12.89 -0.80
N LYS A 260 14.97 -12.47 -0.41
CA LYS A 260 16.19 -12.75 -1.19
C LYS A 260 16.62 -14.21 -1.11
N ALA A 261 16.53 -14.84 0.05
CA ALA A 261 16.95 -16.23 0.24
C ALA A 261 16.13 -17.23 -0.59
N TYR A 262 14.84 -16.94 -0.80
CA TYR A 262 13.91 -17.84 -1.47
C TYR A 262 13.31 -17.27 -2.77
N HIS A 263 13.80 -16.11 -3.23
CA HIS A 263 13.33 -15.42 -4.44
C HIS A 263 11.81 -15.23 -4.46
N ILE A 264 11.28 -14.69 -3.37
CA ILE A 264 9.85 -14.42 -3.20
C ILE A 264 9.56 -12.94 -3.46
N GLU A 265 8.53 -12.68 -4.26
CA GLU A 265 8.02 -11.35 -4.54
C GLU A 265 6.60 -11.19 -3.98
N THR A 266 5.86 -10.18 -4.45
CA THR A 266 4.59 -9.75 -3.87
C THR A 266 3.51 -9.60 -4.93
N GLY A 267 2.28 -9.37 -4.48
CA GLY A 267 1.15 -9.10 -5.34
C GLY A 267 0.21 -10.29 -5.50
N SER A 268 -0.79 -10.12 -6.35
CA SER A 268 -1.92 -11.04 -6.50
C SER A 268 -1.56 -12.45 -6.95
N LYS A 269 -0.34 -12.66 -7.48
CA LYS A 269 0.18 -13.98 -7.90
C LYS A 269 0.82 -14.76 -6.76
N TRP A 270 1.25 -14.09 -5.70
CA TRP A 270 1.97 -14.71 -4.60
C TRP A 270 1.01 -15.09 -3.49
N HIS A 271 0.82 -16.39 -3.30
CA HIS A 271 -0.11 -16.96 -2.35
C HIS A 271 0.62 -17.64 -1.21
N ILE A 272 -0.02 -17.68 -0.05
CA ILE A 272 0.51 -18.35 1.12
C ILE A 272 -0.60 -19.16 1.78
N THR A 273 -0.27 -20.37 2.21
CA THR A 273 -1.13 -21.19 3.06
C THR A 273 -0.43 -21.53 4.36
N ILE A 274 -1.19 -21.53 5.45
CA ILE A 274 -0.66 -21.70 6.80
C ILE A 274 -1.59 -22.62 7.58
N ARG A 275 -1.03 -23.65 8.20
CA ARG A 275 -1.76 -24.55 9.08
C ARG A 275 -0.91 -24.93 10.29
N LYS A 276 -1.55 -25.23 11.41
CA LYS A 276 -0.85 -25.66 12.62
C LYS A 276 -0.12 -26.98 12.33
N ALA A 277 1.18 -27.05 12.66
CA ALA A 277 1.94 -28.26 12.49
C ALA A 277 1.45 -29.32 13.49
N GLN A 278 1.37 -30.58 13.05
CA GLN A 278 1.07 -31.67 13.98
C GLN A 278 2.26 -31.84 14.93
N LYS A 279 2.01 -31.88 16.24
CA LYS A 279 3.06 -32.23 17.21
C LYS A 279 3.52 -33.66 16.89
N ILE A 280 4.76 -33.82 16.45
CA ILE A 280 5.41 -35.12 16.43
C ILE A 280 5.69 -35.47 17.89
N VAL A 281 4.78 -36.21 18.51
CA VAL A 281 5.02 -36.82 19.81
C VAL A 281 5.91 -38.02 19.55
N TYR A 282 7.21 -37.90 19.83
CA TYR A 282 8.04 -39.09 20.00
C TYR A 282 7.56 -39.76 21.28
N ASN A 283 6.87 -40.89 21.15
CA ASN A 283 6.68 -41.79 22.29
C ASN A 283 8.08 -42.29 22.67
N GLN A 284 8.52 -41.92 23.87
CA GLN A 284 9.69 -42.51 24.51
C GLN A 284 9.44 -43.97 24.89
#